data_AF-A0A6J0L3H2-F1
#
_entry.id   AF-A0A6J0L3H2-F1
#
_cell.length_a   1.000
_cell.length_b   1.000
_cell.length_c   1.000
_cell.angle_alpha   90.00
_cell.angle_beta   90.00
_cell.angle_gamma   90.00
#
_symmetry.space_group_name_H-M   'P 1'
#
loop_
_entity.id
_entity.type
_entity.pdbx_description
1 polymer ?
#
loop_
_entity_poly.entity_id
_entity_poly.type
_entity_poly.pdbx_seq_one_letter_code
_entity_poly.pdbx_strand_id
1 'polypeptide(L)'
;MEGGEGESSSTAAAGVVPESAMEAVKQTLAQLQELKPQLEKMMSLAKPEALDQMQPLQRAKTMYLLAEATTTMFTLRLRCSGVNPDDHRVKSEIERLNVYREKLQQCMDRSKEPLRPTTVLNRQAATRFIEHSLPDLSSAQKQNIIDLSKGEKSRMTYSETTAKKRKYQADEKQSVQPEEG
;
A
#
# COMPACT_ATOMS: atom_id res chain seq x y z
N MET A 1 45.51 -60.53 29.05
CA MET A 1 45.85 -59.37 28.21
C MET A 1 44.72 -59.21 27.21
N GLU A 2 43.63 -58.59 27.65
CA GLU A 2 42.64 -57.96 26.77
C GLU A 2 43.33 -56.73 26.17
N GLY A 3 43.29 -56.45 24.87
CA GLY A 3 42.11 -56.38 24.02
C GLY A 3 42.02 -54.92 23.59
N GLY A 4 42.67 -54.59 22.47
CA GLY A 4 42.57 -53.28 21.84
C GLY A 4 41.54 -53.32 20.72
N GLU A 5 40.70 -52.29 20.66
CA GLU A 5 39.81 -51.87 19.56
C GLU A 5 39.28 -50.51 20.07
N GLY A 6 39.48 -49.37 19.43
CA GLY A 6 39.30 -49.06 18.02
C GLY A 6 38.31 -47.89 17.98
N GLU A 7 38.80 -46.70 17.66
CA GLU A 7 38.01 -45.48 17.45
C GLU A 7 36.76 -45.75 16.60
N SER A 8 35.60 -45.27 17.03
CA SER A 8 34.43 -45.10 16.17
C SER A 8 34.09 -43.62 16.06
N SER A 9 34.86 -42.98 15.19
CA SER A 9 34.53 -41.84 14.33
C SER A 9 33.02 -41.51 14.26
N SER A 10 32.58 -40.48 15.00
CA SER A 10 31.29 -39.82 14.76
C SER A 10 31.40 -38.30 14.61
N THR A 11 32.60 -37.73 14.71
CA THR A 11 32.81 -36.28 14.81
C THR A 11 33.21 -35.60 13.50
N ALA A 12 33.19 -36.30 12.35
CA ALA A 12 33.69 -35.75 11.09
C ALA A 12 32.69 -34.86 10.33
N ALA A 13 31.39 -34.90 10.66
CA ALA A 13 30.35 -34.19 9.89
C ALA A 13 29.94 -32.82 10.50
N ALA A 14 30.28 -32.56 11.75
CA ALA A 14 29.84 -31.35 12.46
C ALA A 14 30.59 -30.06 12.06
N GLY A 15 31.66 -30.17 11.26
CA GLY A 15 32.53 -29.04 10.91
C GLY A 15 32.30 -28.41 9.53
N VAL A 16 31.36 -28.91 8.72
CA VAL A 16 31.24 -28.51 7.31
C VAL A 16 30.40 -27.23 7.10
N VAL A 17 29.47 -26.93 8.01
CA VAL A 17 28.58 -25.75 7.89
C VAL A 17 28.88 -24.78 9.03
N PRO A 18 29.15 -23.49 8.74
CA PRO A 18 29.37 -22.48 9.78
C PRO A 18 28.18 -22.39 10.74
N GLU A 19 28.45 -22.30 12.05
CA GLU A 19 27.41 -22.18 13.08
C GLU A 19 26.49 -20.97 12.81
N SER A 20 27.05 -19.86 12.34
CA SER A 20 26.29 -18.67 11.94
C SER A 20 25.28 -18.94 10.83
N ALA A 21 25.59 -19.83 9.89
CA ALA A 21 24.68 -20.21 8.82
C ALA A 21 23.53 -21.08 9.35
N MET A 22 23.83 -22.00 10.27
CA MET A 22 22.81 -22.81 10.94
C MET A 22 21.85 -21.95 11.77
N GLU A 23 22.36 -20.98 12.52
CA GLU A 23 21.54 -20.04 13.29
C GLU A 23 20.67 -19.16 12.38
N ALA A 24 21.21 -18.64 11.28
CA ALA A 24 20.43 -17.87 10.31
C ALA A 24 19.27 -18.66 9.70
N VAL A 25 19.48 -19.96 9.40
CA VAL A 25 18.43 -20.84 8.89
C VAL A 25 17.36 -21.10 9.96
N LYS A 26 17.76 -21.37 11.21
CA LYS A 26 16.82 -21.54 12.33
C LYS A 26 15.98 -20.29 12.55
N GLN A 27 16.62 -19.12 12.51
CA GLN A 27 15.94 -17.83 12.65
C GLN A 27 14.93 -17.60 11.52
N THR A 28 15.33 -17.88 10.27
CA THR A 28 14.44 -17.75 9.10
C THR A 28 13.24 -18.69 9.22
N LEU A 29 13.45 -19.93 9.69
CA LEU A 29 12.36 -20.88 9.90
C LEU A 29 11.37 -20.39 10.98
N ALA A 30 11.87 -19.88 12.10
CA ALA A 30 11.03 -19.31 13.15
C ALA A 30 10.20 -18.13 12.63
N GLN A 31 10.80 -17.23 11.86
CA GLN A 31 10.11 -16.09 11.23
C GLN A 31 9.02 -16.55 10.25
N LEU A 32 9.27 -17.60 9.46
CA LEU A 32 8.26 -18.16 8.55
C LEU A 32 7.09 -18.80 9.32
N GLN A 33 7.36 -19.47 10.45
CA GLN A 33 6.34 -20.05 11.30
C GLN A 33 5.45 -18.96 11.93
N GLU A 34 6.02 -17.83 12.32
CA GLU A 34 5.27 -16.67 12.82
C GLU A 34 4.46 -15.99 11.72
N LEU A 35 5.03 -15.84 10.53
CA LEU A 35 4.38 -15.18 9.38
C LEU A 35 3.18 -15.98 8.86
N LYS A 36 3.25 -17.31 8.85
CA LYS A 36 2.22 -18.20 8.28
C LYS A 36 0.79 -17.88 8.75
N PRO A 37 0.46 -17.87 10.07
CA PRO A 37 -0.90 -17.57 10.52
C PRO A 37 -1.34 -16.14 10.18
N GLN A 38 -0.41 -15.18 10.15
CA GLN A 38 -0.71 -13.79 9.77
C GLN A 38 -1.08 -13.70 8.29
N LEU A 39 -0.35 -14.41 7.43
CA LEU A 39 -0.61 -14.49 6.00
C LEU A 39 -1.93 -15.21 5.70
N GLU A 40 -2.20 -16.34 6.36
CA GLU A 40 -3.47 -17.07 6.22
C GLU A 40 -4.66 -16.17 6.62
N LYS A 41 -4.54 -15.46 7.75
CA LYS A 41 -5.53 -14.45 8.16
C LYS A 41 -5.69 -13.35 7.11
N MET A 42 -4.59 -12.78 6.60
CA MET A 42 -4.65 -11.75 5.57
C MET A 42 -5.34 -12.26 4.29
N MET A 43 -5.03 -13.47 3.83
CA MET A 43 -5.65 -14.08 2.65
C MET A 43 -7.15 -14.34 2.84
N SER A 44 -7.58 -14.75 4.03
CA SER A 44 -9.02 -14.89 4.32
C SER A 44 -9.79 -13.57 4.28
N LEU A 45 -9.11 -12.45 4.59
CA LEU A 45 -9.69 -11.11 4.61
C LEU A 45 -9.59 -10.38 3.26
N ALA A 46 -8.56 -10.67 2.47
CA ALA A 46 -8.26 -10.04 1.19
C ALA A 46 -9.13 -10.59 0.04
N LYS A 47 -10.45 -10.64 0.25
CA LYS A 47 -11.42 -10.99 -0.80
C LYS A 47 -11.55 -9.84 -1.80
N PRO A 48 -11.81 -10.10 -3.10
CA PRO A 48 -11.96 -9.05 -4.11
C PRO A 48 -12.91 -7.93 -3.68
N GLU A 49 -14.05 -8.29 -3.09
CA GLU A 49 -15.07 -7.36 -2.63
C GLU A 49 -14.55 -6.48 -1.49
N ALA A 50 -13.78 -7.06 -0.56
CA ALA A 50 -13.17 -6.32 0.55
C ALA A 50 -12.08 -5.37 0.06
N LEU A 51 -11.29 -5.79 -0.94
CA LEU A 51 -10.25 -4.95 -1.55
C LEU A 51 -10.87 -3.77 -2.29
N ASP A 52 -12.00 -3.96 -2.98
CA ASP A 52 -12.68 -2.90 -3.72
C ASP A 52 -13.31 -1.82 -2.83
N GLN A 53 -13.64 -2.14 -1.59
CA GLN A 53 -14.10 -1.15 -0.61
C GLN A 53 -12.95 -0.32 0.00
N MET A 54 -11.69 -0.70 -0.21
CA MET A 54 -10.54 0.04 0.32
C MET A 54 -10.33 1.35 -0.44
N GLN A 55 -9.82 2.37 0.27
CA GLN A 55 -9.37 3.59 -0.38
C GLN A 55 -8.26 3.24 -1.41
N PRO A 56 -8.21 3.91 -2.59
CA PRO A 56 -7.31 3.53 -3.67
C PRO A 56 -5.84 3.39 -3.25
N LEU A 57 -5.34 4.31 -2.41
CA LEU A 57 -3.96 4.25 -1.91
C LEU A 57 -3.72 3.08 -0.95
N GLN A 58 -4.69 2.80 -0.08
CA GLN A 58 -4.63 1.65 0.84
C GLN A 58 -4.67 0.34 0.05
N ARG A 59 -5.57 0.23 -0.94
CA ARG A 59 -5.65 -0.92 -1.85
C ARG A 59 -4.32 -1.16 -2.58
N ALA A 60 -3.73 -0.11 -3.13
CA ALA A 60 -2.43 -0.19 -3.80
C ALA A 60 -1.32 -0.68 -2.86
N LYS A 61 -1.27 -0.18 -1.62
CA LYS A 61 -0.31 -0.62 -0.61
C LYS A 61 -0.50 -2.10 -0.26
N THR A 62 -1.73 -2.56 -0.04
CA THR A 62 -2.03 -3.96 0.26
C THR A 62 -1.62 -4.88 -0.88
N MET A 63 -1.95 -4.52 -2.13
CA MET A 63 -1.59 -5.29 -3.31
C MET A 63 -0.07 -5.34 -3.53
N TYR A 64 0.62 -4.22 -3.31
CA TYR A 64 2.08 -4.17 -3.38
C TYR A 64 2.72 -5.08 -2.33
N LEU A 65 2.27 -5.01 -1.07
CA LEU A 65 2.78 -5.85 0.01
C LEU A 65 2.58 -7.34 -0.29
N LEU A 66 1.43 -7.71 -0.85
CA LEU A 66 1.17 -9.09 -1.26
C LEU A 66 2.15 -9.54 -2.35
N ALA A 67 2.34 -8.74 -3.40
CA ALA A 67 3.27 -9.06 -4.48
C ALA A 67 4.74 -9.14 -3.99
N GLU A 68 5.14 -8.25 -3.09
CA GLU A 68 6.46 -8.24 -2.46
C GLU A 68 6.67 -9.47 -1.57
N ALA A 69 5.69 -9.82 -0.74
CA ALA A 69 5.74 -11.02 0.09
C ALA A 69 5.85 -12.29 -0.77
N THR A 70 5.01 -12.43 -1.80
CA THR A 70 5.06 -13.58 -2.73
C THR A 70 6.42 -13.69 -3.42
N THR A 71 6.95 -12.58 -3.93
CA THR A 71 8.26 -12.57 -4.61
C THR A 71 9.40 -12.90 -3.65
N THR A 72 9.33 -12.41 -2.41
CA THR A 72 10.33 -12.68 -1.36
C THR A 72 10.33 -14.16 -0.97
N MET A 73 9.16 -14.74 -0.71
CA MET A 73 9.04 -16.18 -0.38
C MET A 73 9.51 -17.07 -1.54
N PHE A 74 9.20 -16.69 -2.78
CA PHE A 74 9.68 -17.42 -3.95
C PHE A 74 11.21 -17.32 -4.09
N THR A 75 11.77 -16.13 -3.88
CA THR A 75 13.22 -15.90 -3.88
C THR A 75 13.92 -16.71 -2.79
N LEU A 76 13.33 -16.77 -1.59
CA LEU A 76 13.82 -17.61 -0.50
C LEU A 76 13.85 -19.08 -0.90
N ARG A 77 12.75 -19.60 -1.49
CA ARG A 77 12.69 -20.97 -1.99
C ARG A 77 13.79 -21.26 -3.02
N LEU A 78 14.06 -20.35 -3.95
CA LEU A 78 15.13 -20.51 -4.93
C LEU A 78 16.49 -20.66 -4.25
N ARG A 79 16.80 -19.77 -3.30
CA ARG A 79 18.03 -19.82 -2.51
C ARG A 79 18.15 -21.14 -1.73
N CYS A 80 17.07 -21.60 -1.10
CA CYS A 80 17.04 -22.91 -0.42
C CYS A 80 17.22 -24.10 -1.37
N SER A 81 16.92 -23.94 -2.66
CA SER A 81 17.11 -24.96 -3.70
C SER A 81 18.49 -24.85 -4.37
N GLY A 82 19.37 -23.97 -3.89
CA GLY A 82 20.69 -23.72 -4.49
C GLY A 82 20.66 -22.91 -5.78
N VAL A 83 19.53 -22.28 -6.12
CA VAL A 83 19.38 -21.44 -7.32
C VAL A 83 19.63 -19.97 -6.97
N ASN A 84 20.54 -19.34 -7.70
CA ASN A 84 20.80 -17.91 -7.57
C ASN A 84 19.63 -17.08 -8.16
N PRO A 85 18.97 -16.21 -7.38
CA PRO A 85 17.88 -15.36 -7.89
C PRO A 85 18.28 -14.42 -9.01
N ASP A 86 19.56 -13.99 -9.05
CA ASP A 86 20.04 -13.03 -10.05
C ASP A 86 20.13 -13.63 -11.46
N ASP A 87 20.26 -14.96 -11.54
CA ASP A 87 20.30 -15.74 -12.79
C ASP A 87 18.92 -16.32 -13.15
N HIS A 88 17.88 -15.99 -12.38
CA HIS A 88 16.52 -16.50 -12.55
C HIS A 88 15.57 -15.39 -13.03
N ARG A 89 14.47 -15.77 -13.71
CA ARG A 89 13.43 -14.82 -14.18
C ARG A 89 12.76 -14.01 -13.05
N VAL A 90 13.01 -14.36 -11.79
CA VAL A 90 12.50 -13.59 -10.64
C VAL A 90 13.18 -12.22 -10.54
N LYS A 91 14.41 -12.08 -11.07
CA LYS A 91 15.13 -10.81 -11.06
C LYS A 91 14.32 -9.69 -11.73
N SER A 92 13.72 -9.95 -12.90
CA SER A 92 12.86 -8.97 -13.56
C SER A 92 11.60 -8.65 -12.75
N GLU A 93 11.10 -9.59 -11.94
CA GLU A 93 9.97 -9.35 -11.05
C GLU A 93 10.37 -8.46 -9.86
N ILE A 94 11.57 -8.63 -9.32
CA ILE A 94 12.15 -7.78 -8.27
C ILE A 94 12.35 -6.36 -8.81
N GLU A 95 12.94 -6.23 -10.00
CA GLU A 95 13.11 -4.94 -10.68
C GLU A 95 11.76 -4.25 -10.92
N ARG A 96 10.76 -5.01 -11.38
CA ARG A 96 9.40 -4.52 -11.56
C ARG A 96 8.80 -4.01 -10.25
N LEU A 97 8.98 -4.74 -9.14
CA LEU A 97 8.52 -4.31 -7.82
C LEU A 97 9.21 -3.04 -7.35
N ASN A 98 10.51 -2.86 -7.59
CA ASN A 98 11.21 -1.63 -7.24
C ASN A 98 10.59 -0.41 -7.95
N VAL A 99 10.28 -0.53 -9.23
CA VAL A 99 9.57 0.52 -9.99
C VAL A 99 8.20 0.82 -9.38
N TYR A 100 7.45 -0.21 -8.95
CA TYR A 100 6.15 0.01 -8.31
C TYR A 100 6.25 0.58 -6.89
N ARG A 101 7.32 0.25 -6.15
CA ARG A 101 7.62 0.85 -4.85
C ARG A 101 7.80 2.36 -4.98
N GLU A 102 8.59 2.80 -5.96
CA GLU A 102 8.81 4.21 -6.25
C GLU A 102 7.51 4.94 -6.63
N LYS A 103 6.69 4.33 -7.50
CA LYS A 103 5.37 4.87 -7.86
C LYS A 103 4.44 4.99 -6.65
N LEU A 104 4.39 3.95 -5.81
CA LEU A 104 3.58 3.96 -4.60
C LEU A 104 4.05 5.05 -3.64
N GLN A 105 5.35 5.18 -3.45
CA GLN A 105 5.95 6.22 -2.60
C GLN A 105 5.60 7.63 -3.11
N GLN A 106 5.70 7.86 -4.42
CA GLN A 106 5.29 9.13 -5.03
C GLN A 106 3.81 9.44 -4.78
N CYS A 107 2.92 8.44 -4.89
CA CYS A 107 1.51 8.61 -4.56
C CYS A 107 1.29 8.92 -3.08
N MET A 108 2.02 8.26 -2.17
CA MET A 108 1.96 8.52 -0.74
C MET A 108 2.41 9.94 -0.41
N ASP A 109 3.47 10.44 -1.04
CA ASP A 109 3.99 11.78 -0.75
C ASP A 109 3.06 12.86 -1.29
N ARG A 110 2.49 12.67 -2.48
CA ARG A 110 1.41 13.54 -3.01
C ARG A 110 0.17 13.56 -2.14
N SER A 111 -0.13 12.47 -1.43
CA SER A 111 -1.28 12.43 -0.52
C SER A 111 -1.08 13.22 0.78
N LYS A 112 0.17 13.50 1.16
CA LYS A 112 0.53 14.27 2.36
C LYS A 112 0.73 15.76 2.08
N GLU A 113 1.07 16.10 0.83
CA GLU A 113 1.23 17.49 0.43
C GLU A 113 -0.12 18.22 0.56
N PRO A 114 -0.15 19.47 1.08
CA PRO A 114 -1.36 20.29 1.03
C PRO A 114 -1.91 20.25 -0.40
N LEU A 115 -3.23 20.17 -0.58
CA LEU A 115 -3.88 20.13 -1.88
C LEU A 115 -3.42 21.30 -2.75
N ARG A 116 -2.31 21.14 -3.46
CA ARG A 116 -1.81 22.11 -4.41
C ARG A 116 -2.62 21.89 -5.67
N PRO A 117 -3.23 22.95 -6.24
CA PRO A 117 -3.90 22.82 -7.52
C PRO A 117 -2.91 22.23 -8.53
N THR A 118 -3.15 21.01 -9.00
CA THR A 118 -2.37 20.39 -10.07
C THR A 118 -2.58 21.12 -11.41
N THR A 119 -3.53 22.03 -11.44
CA THR A 119 -3.83 22.90 -12.57
C THR A 119 -4.20 24.28 -12.05
N VAL A 120 -3.52 25.32 -12.55
CA VAL A 120 -3.87 26.71 -12.30
C VAL A 120 -4.81 27.15 -13.42
N LEU A 121 -6.06 27.49 -13.08
CA LEU A 121 -7.02 28.00 -14.05
C LEU A 121 -6.59 29.41 -14.50
N ASN A 122 -6.32 29.59 -15.79
CA ASN A 122 -6.17 30.93 -16.36
C ASN A 122 -7.55 31.56 -16.55
N ARG A 123 -8.00 32.32 -15.54
CA ARG A 123 -9.31 32.99 -15.52
C ARG A 123 -9.54 33.92 -16.72
N GLN A 124 -8.49 34.60 -17.17
CA GLN A 124 -8.58 35.51 -18.33
C GLN A 124 -8.74 34.74 -19.64
N ALA A 125 -8.02 33.63 -19.81
CA ALA A 125 -8.21 32.76 -20.97
C ALA A 125 -9.61 32.12 -20.96
N ALA A 126 -10.08 31.63 -19.80
CA ALA A 126 -11.43 31.10 -19.64
C ALA A 126 -12.51 32.13 -20.00
N THR A 127 -12.33 33.39 -19.60
CA THR A 127 -13.23 34.50 -19.94
C THR A 127 -13.32 34.70 -21.45
N ARG A 128 -12.17 34.76 -22.15
CA ARG A 128 -12.13 34.86 -23.62
C ARG A 128 -12.82 33.68 -24.30
N PHE A 129 -12.62 32.46 -23.79
CA PHE A 129 -13.29 31.26 -24.32
C PHE A 129 -14.81 31.34 -24.17
N ILE A 130 -15.30 31.77 -23.00
CA ILE A 130 -16.74 31.90 -22.73
C ILE A 130 -17.37 32.98 -23.61
N GLU A 131 -16.74 34.16 -23.69
CA GLU A 131 -17.21 35.28 -24.50
C GLU A 131 -17.32 34.94 -25.99
N HIS A 132 -16.34 34.20 -26.53
CA HIS A 132 -16.33 33.82 -27.94
C HIS A 132 -17.27 32.66 -28.25
N SER A 133 -17.53 31.77 -27.29
CA SER A 133 -18.37 30.58 -27.50
C SER A 133 -19.86 30.88 -27.36
N LEU A 134 -20.22 31.99 -26.70
CA LEU A 134 -21.61 32.39 -26.43
C LEU A 134 -21.90 33.78 -27.05
N PRO A 135 -22.37 33.83 -28.31
CA PRO A 135 -22.58 35.10 -29.01
C PRO A 135 -23.69 35.97 -28.40
N ASP A 136 -24.69 35.37 -27.74
CA ASP A 136 -25.89 36.04 -27.22
C ASP A 136 -25.81 36.42 -25.73
N LEU A 137 -24.61 36.69 -25.22
CA LEU A 137 -24.45 37.19 -23.85
C LEU A 137 -24.93 38.64 -23.75
N SER A 138 -25.84 38.93 -22.82
CA SER A 138 -26.22 40.31 -22.48
C SER A 138 -25.02 41.08 -21.94
N SER A 139 -25.03 42.41 -22.06
CA SER A 139 -23.97 43.29 -21.54
C SER A 139 -23.73 43.08 -20.04
N ALA A 140 -24.80 42.87 -19.27
CA ALA A 140 -24.72 42.56 -17.84
C ALA A 140 -24.01 41.21 -17.58
N GLN A 141 -24.27 40.19 -18.39
CA GLN A 141 -23.60 38.89 -18.27
C GLN A 141 -22.12 38.96 -18.65
N LYS A 142 -21.76 39.68 -19.73
CA LYS A 142 -20.35 39.91 -20.10
C LYS A 142 -19.58 40.61 -18.99
N GLN A 143 -20.16 41.65 -18.42
CA GLN A 143 -19.55 42.39 -17.32
C GLN A 143 -19.33 41.52 -16.08
N ASN A 144 -20.32 40.69 -15.72
CA ASN A 144 -20.21 39.76 -14.60
C ASN A 144 -19.07 38.74 -14.80
N ILE A 145 -18.94 38.15 -16.00
CA ILE A 145 -17.87 37.21 -16.34
C ILE A 145 -16.48 37.88 -16.23
N ILE A 146 -16.35 39.10 -16.73
CA ILE A 146 -15.12 39.89 -16.65
C ILE A 146 -14.76 40.20 -15.19
N ASP A 147 -15.74 40.53 -14.35
CA ASP A 147 -15.49 40.86 -12.95
C ASP A 147 -15.12 39.62 -12.11
N LEU A 148 -15.68 38.44 -12.40
CA LEU A 148 -15.19 37.16 -11.86
C LEU A 148 -13.73 36.89 -12.26
N SER A 149 -13.31 37.30 -13.46
CA SER A 149 -11.95 37.09 -13.96
C SER A 149 -10.90 37.94 -13.22
N LYS A 150 -11.28 39.15 -12.76
CA LYS A 150 -10.41 40.11 -12.07
C LYS A 150 -10.10 39.74 -10.62
N GLY A 151 -10.83 38.78 -10.05
CA GLY A 151 -10.58 38.24 -8.72
C GLY A 151 -11.09 39.16 -7.62
N GLU A 152 -12.29 38.88 -7.14
CA GLU A 152 -12.73 39.39 -5.85
C GLU A 152 -11.76 38.90 -4.77
N LYS A 153 -11.11 39.83 -4.06
CA LYS A 153 -10.30 39.58 -2.86
C LYS A 153 -11.17 39.19 -1.66
N SER A 154 -12.21 38.39 -1.87
CA SER A 154 -12.91 37.75 -0.76
C SER A 154 -12.05 36.59 -0.30
N ARG A 155 -11.34 36.84 0.81
CA ARG A 155 -10.69 35.81 1.64
C ARG A 155 -11.69 34.66 1.75
N MET A 156 -11.42 33.58 1.05
CA MET A 156 -11.99 32.29 1.35
C MET A 156 -11.39 31.88 2.69
N THR A 157 -11.98 32.39 3.77
CA THR A 157 -11.89 31.77 5.09
C THR A 157 -12.33 30.34 4.86
N TYR A 158 -11.35 29.45 4.85
CA TYR A 158 -11.58 28.02 4.92
C TYR A 158 -12.32 27.80 6.24
N SER A 159 -13.65 27.76 6.15
CA SER A 159 -14.48 27.42 7.28
C SER A 159 -14.19 25.96 7.61
N GLU A 160 -13.46 25.76 8.71
CA GLU A 160 -13.45 24.53 9.48
C GLU A 160 -14.87 24.22 9.98
N THR A 161 -15.81 23.90 9.10
CA THR A 161 -17.16 23.47 9.49
C THR A 161 -17.74 22.42 8.56
N THR A 162 -16.94 21.49 8.05
CA THR A 162 -17.43 20.15 7.64
C THR A 162 -16.57 18.99 8.14
N ALA A 163 -15.71 19.23 9.15
CA ALA A 163 -15.11 18.19 9.98
C ALA A 163 -16.01 17.76 11.16
N LYS A 164 -17.33 17.91 11.04
CA LYS A 164 -18.29 17.30 11.98
C LYS A 164 -18.63 15.89 11.51
N LYS A 165 -17.92 14.94 12.13
CA LYS A 165 -18.47 13.63 12.55
C LYS A 165 -19.01 12.75 11.42
N ARG A 166 -18.13 11.99 10.75
CA ARG A 166 -18.44 10.57 10.58
C ARG A 166 -18.14 9.91 11.93
N LYS A 167 -19.14 9.98 12.81
CA LYS A 167 -19.25 9.12 13.99
C LYS A 167 -19.03 7.68 13.50
N TYR A 168 -18.04 7.02 14.10
CA TYR A 168 -18.17 5.62 14.43
C TYR A 168 -19.57 5.42 15.02
N GLN A 169 -20.44 4.75 14.27
CA GLN A 169 -21.63 4.13 14.83
C GLN A 169 -21.13 2.75 15.30
N ALA A 170 -20.75 2.69 16.57
CA ALA A 170 -20.69 1.42 17.27
C ALA A 170 -22.15 0.95 17.37
N ASP A 171 -22.47 -0.12 16.66
CA ASP A 171 -23.70 -0.89 16.89
C ASP A 171 -23.59 -1.53 18.28
N GLU A 172 -24.16 -0.85 19.26
CA GLU A 172 -24.39 -1.39 20.59
C GLU A 172 -25.84 -1.88 20.68
N LYS A 173 -25.97 -3.21 20.53
CA LYS A 173 -26.92 -4.10 21.21
C LYS A 173 -28.36 -3.60 21.37
N GLN A 174 -29.24 -4.09 20.51
CA GLN A 174 -30.66 -4.15 20.78
C GLN A 174 -30.97 -5.43 21.58
N SER A 175 -31.09 -5.29 22.91
CA SER A 175 -31.68 -6.31 23.78
C SER A 175 -33.20 -6.29 23.61
N VAL A 176 -33.78 -7.37 23.09
CA VAL A 176 -35.22 -7.60 23.08
C VAL A 176 -35.60 -8.26 24.41
N GLN A 177 -36.45 -7.59 25.19
CA GLN A 177 -37.18 -8.23 26.29
C GLN A 177 -38.38 -9.00 25.70
N PRO A 178 -38.71 -10.19 26.20
CA PRO A 178 -40.07 -10.69 26.11
C PRO A 178 -40.88 -10.25 27.35
N GLU A 179 -41.99 -9.59 27.08
CA GLU A 179 -43.13 -9.41 27.98
C GLU A 179 -43.77 -10.76 28.32
N GLU A 180 -44.41 -10.79 29.48
CA GLU A 180 -45.11 -11.92 30.10
C GLU A 180 -46.31 -12.42 29.26
N GLY A 181 -46.55 -13.74 29.34
CA GLY A 181 -47.68 -14.46 28.75
C GLY A 181 -47.47 -15.97 28.79
#